data_AF-A0A444U3H3-F1
#
_entry.id   AF-A0A444U3H3-F1
#
_cell.length_a   1.000
_cell.length_b   1.000
_cell.length_c   1.000
_cell.angle_alpha   90.00
_cell.angle_beta   90.00
_cell.angle_gamma   90.00
#
_symmetry.space_group_name_H-M   'P 1'
#
loop_
_entity.id
_entity.type
_entity.pdbx_description
1 polymer ?
#
loop_
_entity_poly.entity_id
_entity_poly.type
_entity_poly.pdbx_seq_one_letter_code
_entity_poly.pdbx_strand_id
1 'polypeptide(L)'
;MAGWPYPPLQCGKEVWCQNDGDCEDGIWGAKCTCRTGFTGESCETDINECVPNPCLNSGTCRDLVNNYECSCGASYVGQRCETDKQEQTDTIPVVVIAVPVVCGCLLLMIIGLIFMVLTARKRRQSEGTYSPSQQEVAGARLEMGSVLKVPPEERLI
;
A
#
# COMPACT_ATOMS: atom_id res chain seq x y z
N MET A 1 34.02 -71.88 -21.13
CA MET A 1 32.81 -71.08 -20.85
C MET A 1 33.26 -69.91 -20.01
N ALA A 2 33.46 -68.75 -20.64
CA ALA A 2 33.99 -67.57 -19.97
C ALA A 2 32.91 -66.99 -19.05
N GLY A 3 33.12 -67.12 -17.74
CA GLY A 3 32.35 -66.36 -16.75
C GLY A 3 32.78 -64.91 -16.84
N TRP A 4 31.83 -64.00 -17.06
CA TRP A 4 32.07 -62.57 -17.04
C TRP A 4 32.51 -62.17 -15.61
N PRO A 5 33.55 -61.33 -15.44
CA PRO A 5 34.12 -61.03 -14.13
C PRO A 5 33.26 -60.14 -13.21
N TYR A 6 32.08 -59.70 -13.66
CA TYR A 6 31.19 -58.84 -12.87
C TYR A 6 29.76 -59.40 -12.83
N PRO A 7 29.13 -59.50 -11.64
CA PRO A 7 27.73 -59.86 -11.54
C PRO A 7 26.86 -58.78 -12.22
N PRO A 8 25.68 -59.14 -12.76
CA PRO A 8 24.78 -58.15 -13.35
C PRO A 8 24.35 -57.13 -12.30
N LEU A 9 24.40 -55.85 -12.67
CA LEU A 9 23.96 -54.70 -11.86
C LEU A 9 22.52 -54.94 -11.38
N GLN A 10 22.32 -54.89 -10.06
CA GLN A 10 21.03 -55.18 -9.40
C GLN A 10 20.77 -54.12 -8.33
N CYS A 11 19.50 -53.74 -8.18
CA CYS A 11 19.05 -52.81 -7.18
C CYS A 11 19.33 -53.34 -5.76
N GLY A 12 19.82 -52.47 -4.88
CA GLY A 12 20.03 -52.78 -3.45
C GLY A 12 21.35 -53.47 -3.10
N LYS A 13 22.20 -53.85 -4.06
CA LYS A 13 23.59 -54.26 -3.78
C LYS A 13 24.59 -53.10 -3.77
N GLU A 14 24.36 -52.08 -4.59
CA GLU A 14 25.14 -50.85 -4.67
C GLU A 14 24.20 -49.65 -4.88
N VAL A 15 24.64 -48.43 -4.52
CA VAL A 15 23.86 -47.21 -4.76
C VAL A 15 24.00 -46.84 -6.25
N TRP A 16 23.18 -47.47 -7.09
CA TRP A 16 23.18 -47.24 -8.53
C TRP A 16 22.32 -46.03 -8.92
N CYS A 17 21.13 -45.87 -8.35
CA CYS A 17 20.29 -44.69 -8.59
C CYS A 17 20.55 -43.63 -7.52
N GLN A 18 21.20 -42.54 -7.92
CA GLN A 18 21.47 -41.38 -7.08
C GLN A 18 20.24 -40.46 -6.99
N ASN A 19 20.29 -39.46 -6.12
CA ASN A 19 19.25 -38.42 -5.98
C ASN A 19 17.83 -38.96 -5.74
N ASP A 20 17.75 -40.09 -5.03
CA ASP A 20 16.57 -40.95 -4.81
C ASP A 20 15.80 -41.30 -6.11
N GLY A 21 16.53 -41.64 -7.17
CA GLY A 21 15.95 -42.27 -8.35
C GLY A 21 15.40 -43.67 -8.05
N ASP A 22 14.30 -44.04 -8.70
CA ASP A 22 13.69 -45.36 -8.56
C ASP A 22 14.48 -46.40 -9.35
N CYS A 23 14.87 -47.50 -8.70
CA CYS A 23 15.67 -48.56 -9.30
C CYS A 23 14.80 -49.76 -9.72
N GLU A 24 14.95 -50.19 -10.97
CA GLU A 24 14.31 -51.38 -11.51
C GLU A 24 15.36 -52.40 -11.99
N ASP A 25 15.21 -53.67 -11.59
CA ASP A 25 16.08 -54.75 -12.07
C ASP A 25 15.74 -55.11 -13.53
N GLY A 26 16.73 -54.99 -14.42
CA GLY A 26 16.61 -55.35 -15.83
C GLY A 26 17.43 -56.60 -16.21
N ILE A 27 17.06 -57.22 -17.34
CA ILE A 27 17.72 -58.43 -17.89
C ILE A 27 19.22 -58.20 -18.17
N TRP A 28 19.59 -56.96 -18.50
CA TRP A 28 20.96 -56.58 -18.88
C TRP A 28 21.66 -55.68 -17.84
N GLY A 29 21.03 -55.44 -16.68
CA GLY A 29 21.52 -54.53 -15.64
C GLY A 29 20.39 -53.71 -14.99
N ALA A 30 20.72 -52.97 -13.94
CA ALA A 30 19.80 -52.09 -13.24
C ALA A 30 19.46 -50.86 -14.10
N LYS A 31 18.19 -50.47 -14.11
CA LYS A 31 17.68 -49.29 -14.80
C LYS A 31 17.16 -48.30 -13.77
N CYS A 32 17.56 -47.04 -13.88
CA CYS A 32 17.04 -45.97 -13.04
C CYS A 32 15.93 -45.18 -13.73
N THR A 33 14.90 -44.84 -12.96
CA THR A 33 13.93 -43.80 -13.30
C THR A 33 14.24 -42.59 -12.43
N CYS A 34 14.73 -41.53 -13.05
CA CYS A 34 15.14 -40.34 -12.33
C CYS A 34 13.94 -39.51 -11.87
N ARG A 35 14.04 -38.97 -10.65
CA ARG A 35 13.12 -37.93 -10.21
C ARG A 35 13.30 -36.67 -11.05
N THR A 36 12.24 -35.86 -11.12
CA THR A 36 12.25 -34.60 -11.85
C THR A 36 13.39 -33.71 -11.36
N GLY A 37 14.13 -33.09 -12.28
CA GLY A 37 15.33 -32.31 -11.99
C GLY A 37 16.64 -33.09 -12.18
N PHE A 38 16.62 -34.42 -12.34
CA PHE A 38 17.84 -35.21 -12.53
C PHE A 38 17.85 -35.97 -13.87
N THR A 39 19.06 -36.25 -14.36
CA THR A 39 19.33 -37.00 -15.59
C THR A 39 20.60 -37.84 -15.46
N GLY A 40 20.92 -38.61 -16.49
CA GLY A 40 22.00 -39.61 -16.49
C GLY A 40 21.51 -41.04 -16.32
N GLU A 41 22.41 -42.01 -16.51
CA GLU A 41 22.08 -43.45 -16.40
C GLU A 41 21.80 -43.85 -14.94
N SER A 42 22.48 -43.18 -14.01
CA SER A 42 22.36 -43.36 -12.57
C SER A 42 21.66 -42.19 -11.87
N CYS A 43 21.03 -41.27 -12.62
CA CYS A 43 20.43 -40.05 -12.09
C CYS A 43 21.42 -39.15 -11.35
N GLU A 44 22.69 -39.19 -11.75
CA GLU A 44 23.82 -38.52 -11.13
C GLU A 44 23.93 -37.03 -11.48
N THR A 45 23.27 -36.61 -12.57
CA THR A 45 23.40 -35.25 -13.09
C THR A 45 22.17 -34.44 -12.73
N ASP A 46 22.37 -33.36 -11.96
CA ASP A 46 21.34 -32.32 -11.78
C ASP A 46 21.15 -31.58 -13.11
N ILE A 47 19.91 -31.41 -13.53
CA ILE A 47 19.57 -30.66 -14.73
C ILE A 47 19.84 -29.18 -14.42
N ASN A 48 20.45 -28.47 -15.36
CA ASN A 48 20.70 -27.05 -15.18
C ASN A 48 19.53 -26.24 -15.75
N GLU A 49 18.61 -25.79 -14.88
CA GLU A 49 17.47 -24.96 -15.27
C GLU A 49 17.87 -23.53 -15.67
N CYS A 50 19.12 -23.13 -15.42
CA CYS A 50 19.68 -21.87 -15.90
C CYS A 50 20.15 -21.91 -17.37
N VAL A 51 19.92 -23.00 -18.11
CA VAL A 51 20.32 -23.11 -19.53
C VAL A 51 19.13 -23.45 -20.45
N PRO A 52 18.74 -22.54 -21.37
CA PRO A 52 19.23 -21.15 -21.51
C PRO A 52 18.80 -20.28 -20.33
N ASN A 53 19.57 -19.21 -20.04
CA ASN A 53 19.32 -18.36 -18.86
C ASN A 53 17.87 -17.82 -18.86
N PRO A 54 17.03 -18.24 -17.89
CA PRO A 54 15.64 -17.80 -17.82
C PRO A 54 15.49 -16.38 -17.29
N CYS A 55 16.50 -15.86 -16.57
CA CYS A 55 16.48 -14.54 -15.96
C CYS A 55 16.70 -13.44 -17.00
N LEU A 56 15.82 -12.44 -16.99
CA LEU A 56 15.85 -11.26 -17.85
C LEU A 56 16.64 -10.12 -17.21
N ASN A 57 16.87 -9.06 -17.98
CA ASN A 57 17.47 -7.81 -17.49
C ASN A 57 18.78 -7.99 -16.72
N SER A 58 19.63 -8.89 -17.22
CA SER A 58 20.92 -9.25 -16.60
C SER A 58 20.79 -9.81 -15.18
N GLY A 59 19.66 -10.44 -14.86
CA GLY A 59 19.48 -11.20 -13.62
C GLY A 59 20.47 -12.37 -13.53
N THR A 60 20.98 -12.61 -12.33
CA THR A 60 21.87 -13.76 -12.07
C THR A 60 21.01 -14.97 -11.74
N CYS A 61 21.13 -16.03 -12.55
CA CYS A 61 20.40 -17.27 -12.32
C CYS A 61 21.14 -18.15 -11.31
N ARG A 62 20.38 -18.71 -10.37
CA ARG A 62 20.81 -19.76 -9.46
C ARG A 62 20.04 -21.04 -9.78
N ASP A 63 20.80 -22.07 -10.10
CA ASP A 63 20.32 -23.42 -10.38
C ASP A 63 19.77 -24.06 -9.11
N LEU A 64 18.64 -24.77 -9.21
CA LEU A 64 17.99 -25.46 -8.11
C LEU A 64 17.37 -26.76 -8.63
N VAL A 65 17.25 -27.80 -7.80
CA VAL A 65 16.65 -29.06 -8.24
C VAL A 65 15.23 -28.85 -8.80
N ASN A 66 15.04 -29.11 -10.09
CA ASN A 66 13.78 -28.94 -10.81
C ASN A 66 13.21 -27.51 -10.76
N ASN A 67 14.06 -26.50 -10.55
CA ASN A 67 13.63 -25.11 -10.46
C ASN A 67 14.80 -24.14 -10.70
N TYR A 68 14.53 -22.84 -10.70
CA TYR A 68 15.58 -21.82 -10.72
C TYR A 68 15.16 -20.62 -9.89
N GLU A 69 16.14 -19.83 -9.49
CA GLU A 69 15.91 -18.56 -8.83
C GLU A 69 16.71 -17.45 -9.50
N CYS A 70 16.05 -16.34 -9.80
CA CYS A 70 16.68 -15.16 -10.38
C CYS A 70 16.98 -14.12 -9.30
N SER A 71 18.25 -13.79 -9.12
CA SER A 71 18.67 -12.62 -8.36
C SER A 71 18.59 -11.38 -9.26
N CYS A 72 17.58 -10.54 -9.00
CA CYS A 72 17.31 -9.36 -9.79
C CYS A 72 18.16 -8.16 -9.38
N GLY A 73 18.54 -7.34 -10.36
CA GLY A 73 19.23 -6.07 -10.13
C GLY A 73 18.36 -5.07 -9.34
N ALA A 74 19.00 -3.99 -8.88
CA ALA A 74 18.36 -2.99 -8.01
C ALA A 74 17.07 -2.40 -8.58
N SER A 75 16.92 -2.33 -9.91
CA SER A 75 15.76 -1.76 -10.61
C SER A 75 14.74 -2.79 -11.11
N TYR A 76 14.93 -4.10 -10.92
CA TYR A 76 14.02 -5.11 -11.48
C TYR A 76 13.41 -6.02 -10.41
N VAL A 77 12.20 -6.52 -10.67
CA VAL A 77 11.43 -7.47 -9.85
C VAL A 77 10.71 -8.50 -10.73
N GLY A 78 10.14 -9.52 -10.09
CA GLY A 78 9.47 -10.64 -10.73
C GLY A 78 10.31 -11.92 -10.66
N GLN A 79 9.71 -13.06 -10.98
CA GLN A 79 10.38 -14.37 -10.90
C GLN A 79 11.56 -14.46 -11.88
N ARG A 80 11.46 -13.75 -13.00
CA ARG A 80 12.47 -13.70 -14.06
C ARG A 80 13.09 -12.31 -14.18
N CYS A 81 12.91 -11.44 -13.20
CA CYS A 81 13.35 -10.04 -13.26
C CYS A 81 12.76 -9.26 -14.45
N GLU A 82 11.51 -9.58 -14.81
CA GLU A 82 10.83 -9.07 -16.00
C GLU A 82 10.24 -7.66 -15.84
N THR A 83 10.07 -7.18 -14.61
CA THR A 83 9.36 -5.92 -14.31
C THR A 83 10.34 -4.87 -13.76
N ASP A 84 10.24 -3.63 -14.21
CA ASP A 84 11.00 -2.49 -13.66
C ASP A 84 10.33 -1.95 -12.38
N LYS A 85 11.13 -1.63 -11.36
CA LYS A 85 10.68 -1.02 -10.10
C LYS A 85 10.26 0.45 -10.25
N GLN A 86 10.75 1.16 -11.26
CA GLN A 86 10.43 2.58 -11.46
C GLN A 86 8.95 2.80 -11.80
N GLU A 87 8.31 1.83 -12.46
CA GLU A 87 6.87 1.82 -12.75
C GLU A 87 6.01 1.92 -11.46
N GLN A 88 6.53 1.46 -10.32
CA GLN A 88 5.79 1.39 -9.06
C GLN A 88 6.01 2.60 -8.13
N THR A 89 7.06 3.40 -8.35
CA THR A 89 7.49 4.46 -7.41
C THR A 89 7.23 5.88 -7.90
N ASP A 90 6.97 6.08 -9.19
CA ASP A 90 6.59 7.40 -9.72
C ASP A 90 5.13 7.78 -9.47
N THR A 91 4.30 6.82 -9.02
CA THR A 91 2.97 7.08 -8.45
C THR A 91 3.01 7.14 -6.93
N ILE A 92 3.92 7.93 -6.34
CA ILE A 92 3.65 8.50 -5.01
C ILE A 92 2.32 9.26 -5.12
N PRO A 93 1.44 9.17 -4.11
CA PRO A 93 0.03 9.33 -4.33
C PRO A 93 -0.22 10.82 -4.50
N VAL A 94 -0.35 11.26 -5.74
CA VAL A 94 -1.08 12.49 -6.07
C VAL A 94 -2.39 12.53 -5.29
N VAL A 95 -2.99 11.38 -4.98
CA VAL A 95 -4.14 11.23 -4.07
C VAL A 95 -3.85 11.67 -2.63
N VAL A 96 -2.69 11.37 -2.04
CA VAL A 96 -2.31 11.72 -0.66
C VAL A 96 -1.93 13.19 -0.52
N ILE A 97 -1.44 13.83 -1.58
CA ILE A 97 -1.16 15.27 -1.58
C ILE A 97 -2.39 16.08 -2.01
N ALA A 98 -3.16 15.60 -3.01
CA ALA A 98 -4.32 16.31 -3.52
C ALA A 98 -5.50 16.31 -2.53
N VAL A 99 -5.76 15.21 -1.82
CA VAL A 99 -6.86 15.14 -0.85
C VAL A 99 -6.74 16.19 0.27
N PRO A 100 -5.60 16.34 0.99
CA PRO A 100 -5.48 17.37 2.01
C PRO A 100 -5.49 18.79 1.44
N VAL A 101 -4.95 19.00 0.23
CA VAL A 101 -4.97 20.31 -0.44
C VAL A 101 -6.40 20.71 -0.82
N VAL A 102 -7.17 19.80 -1.43
CA VAL A 102 -8.58 20.03 -1.81
C VAL A 102 -9.44 20.26 -0.56
N CYS A 103 -9.28 19.44 0.48
CA CYS A 103 -9.98 19.64 1.75
C CYS A 103 -9.63 21.00 2.38
N GLY A 104 -8.36 21.41 2.37
CA GLY A 104 -7.91 22.71 2.86
C GLY A 104 -8.53 23.88 2.08
N CYS A 105 -8.52 23.82 0.75
CA CYS A 105 -9.14 24.83 -0.10
C CYS A 105 -10.66 24.94 0.13
N LEU A 106 -11.36 23.82 0.28
CA LEU A 106 -12.81 23.82 0.55
C LEU A 106 -13.12 24.43 1.93
N LEU A 107 -12.32 24.13 2.96
CA LEU A 107 -12.49 24.72 4.28
C LEU A 107 -12.26 26.24 4.26
N LEU A 108 -11.24 26.73 3.56
CA LEU A 108 -10.98 28.17 3.43
C LEU A 108 -12.09 28.89 2.65
N MET A 109 -12.64 28.28 1.60
CA MET A 109 -13.78 28.81 0.87
C MET A 109 -15.03 28.90 1.76
N ILE A 110 -15.31 27.86 2.56
CA ILE A 110 -16.43 27.84 3.50
C ILE A 110 -16.25 28.91 4.58
N ILE A 111 -15.06 29.02 5.19
CA ILE A 111 -14.75 30.03 6.20
C ILE A 111 -14.89 31.44 5.60
N GLY A 112 -14.38 31.66 4.39
CA GLY A 112 -14.51 32.92 3.65
C GLY A 112 -15.98 33.29 3.39
N LEU A 113 -16.80 32.33 2.96
CA LEU A 113 -18.25 32.54 2.77
C LEU A 113 -18.96 32.86 4.08
N ILE A 114 -18.66 32.14 5.17
CA ILE A 114 -19.21 32.42 6.50
C ILE A 114 -18.84 33.84 6.92
N PHE A 115 -17.57 34.23 6.82
CA PHE A 115 -17.12 35.58 7.16
C PHE A 115 -17.77 36.66 6.28
N MET A 116 -17.90 36.43 4.98
CA MET A 116 -18.60 37.34 4.06
C MET A 116 -20.08 37.48 4.45
N VAL A 117 -20.76 36.38 4.78
CA VAL A 117 -22.15 36.41 5.25
C VAL A 117 -22.26 37.12 6.60
N LEU A 118 -21.36 36.88 7.54
CA LEU A 118 -21.33 37.54 8.85
C LEU A 118 -21.06 39.04 8.72
N THR A 119 -20.13 39.45 7.87
CA THR A 119 -19.85 40.87 7.60
C THR A 119 -20.98 41.52 6.83
N ALA A 120 -21.63 40.83 5.88
CA ALA A 120 -22.83 41.33 5.20
C ALA A 120 -24.02 41.46 6.17
N ARG A 121 -24.23 40.49 7.07
CA ARG A 121 -25.26 40.56 8.12
C ARG A 121 -24.97 41.67 9.14
N LYS A 122 -23.70 41.82 9.55
CA LYS A 122 -23.25 42.90 10.44
C LYS A 122 -23.38 44.27 9.77
N ARG A 123 -23.07 44.37 8.48
CA ARG A 123 -23.24 45.59 7.68
C ARG A 123 -24.71 45.98 7.56
N ARG A 124 -25.60 45.01 7.34
CA ARG A 124 -27.07 45.22 7.37
C ARG A 124 -27.58 45.70 8.73
N GLN A 125 -26.96 45.26 9.84
CA GLN A 125 -27.28 45.77 11.17
C GLN A 125 -26.77 47.21 11.41
N SER A 126 -25.64 47.60 10.81
CA SER A 126 -25.07 48.94 10.96
C SER A 126 -25.65 49.98 9.98
N GLU A 127 -26.26 49.57 8.87
CA GLU A 127 -26.97 50.44 7.92
C GLU A 127 -28.43 50.74 8.35
N GLY A 128 -28.72 50.74 9.66
CA GLY A 128 -29.93 51.36 10.19
C GLY A 128 -29.73 52.87 10.23
N THR A 129 -30.12 53.60 9.18
CA THR A 129 -30.16 55.07 9.20
C THR A 129 -31.28 55.52 10.13
N TYR A 130 -30.97 55.74 11.40
CA TYR A 130 -31.90 56.39 12.32
C TYR A 130 -32.08 57.85 11.89
N SER A 131 -33.25 58.18 11.32
CA SER A 131 -33.63 59.54 11.00
C SER A 131 -34.52 60.07 12.14
N PRO A 132 -34.05 61.01 12.99
CA PRO A 132 -34.82 61.49 14.12
C PRO A 132 -36.07 62.23 13.64
N SER A 133 -37.20 62.02 14.32
CA SER A 133 -38.44 62.73 14.04
C SER A 133 -38.42 64.13 14.69
N GLN A 134 -39.15 65.09 14.13
CA GLN A 134 -39.18 66.48 14.65
C GLN A 134 -39.56 66.59 16.14
N GLN A 135 -40.28 65.60 16.69
CA GLN A 135 -40.66 65.53 18.10
C GLN A 135 -39.48 65.26 19.04
N GLU A 136 -38.40 64.64 18.55
CA GLU A 136 -37.19 64.37 19.35
C GLU A 136 -36.23 65.56 19.39
N VAL A 137 -36.26 66.44 18.38
CA VAL A 137 -35.43 67.65 18.34
C VAL A 137 -36.08 68.82 19.08
N ALA A 138 -37.42 68.81 19.20
CA ALA A 138 -38.19 69.83 19.90
C ALA A 138 -38.52 69.50 21.37
N GLY A 139 -38.08 68.33 21.87
CA GLY A 139 -38.30 67.92 23.26
C GLY A 139 -37.48 68.75 24.25
N ALA A 140 -38.16 69.52 25.09
CA ALA A 140 -37.52 70.34 26.11
C ALA A 140 -36.61 69.52 27.04
N ARG A 141 -35.39 70.01 27.25
CA ARG A 141 -34.42 69.55 28.25
C ARG A 141 -35.03 69.66 29.65
N LEU A 142 -35.54 68.56 30.20
CA LEU A 142 -35.92 68.46 31.62
C LEU A 142 -34.82 67.72 32.38
N GLU A 143 -34.16 68.44 33.28
CA GLU A 143 -33.18 67.91 34.24
C GLU A 143 -33.89 66.94 35.20
N MET A 144 -33.45 65.68 35.27
CA MET A 144 -34.00 64.71 36.23
C MET A 144 -33.41 64.95 37.62
N GLY A 145 -34.06 65.81 38.40
CA GLY A 145 -33.95 65.85 39.85
C GLY A 145 -34.71 64.67 40.49
N SER A 146 -34.06 63.99 41.42
CA SER A 146 -34.55 62.86 42.23
C SER A 146 -35.95 63.04 42.82
N VAL A 147 -36.87 62.09 42.60
CA VAL A 147 -38.05 61.91 43.46
C VAL A 147 -38.28 60.41 43.71
N LEU A 148 -37.99 60.02 44.94
CA LEU A 148 -38.28 58.74 45.59
C LEU A 148 -39.81 58.55 45.70
N LYS A 149 -40.33 57.35 45.39
CA LYS A 149 -41.67 56.92 45.85
C LYS A 149 -41.55 55.54 46.51
N VAL A 150 -41.77 55.54 47.83
CA VAL A 150 -41.76 54.39 48.74
C VAL A 150 -43.13 53.67 48.66
N PRO A 151 -43.19 52.33 48.56
CA PRO A 151 -44.40 51.54 48.83
C PRO A 151 -44.55 51.21 50.34
N PRO A 152 -45.78 51.14 50.88
CA PRO A 152 -46.06 51.06 52.33
C PRO A 152 -45.88 49.67 52.97
N GLU A 153 -45.70 49.66 54.30
CA GLU A 153 -45.40 48.52 55.18
C GLU A 153 -46.60 47.65 55.63
N GLU A 154 -46.28 46.35 55.78
CA GLU A 154 -46.70 45.32 56.77
C GLU A 154 -48.16 44.87 56.98
N ARG A 155 -48.36 43.53 56.93
CA ARG A 155 -48.57 42.75 58.18
C ARG A 155 -48.32 41.25 58.01
N LEU A 156 -47.49 40.73 58.92
CA LEU A 156 -47.25 39.31 59.19
C LEU A 156 -48.50 38.62 59.78
N ILE A 157 -48.65 37.33 59.48
CA ILE A 157 -49.07 36.28 60.44
C ILE A 157 -47.94 35.24 60.44
#